data_AF-A0A2E1IIG1-F1
#
_entry.id   AF-A0A2E1IIG1-F1
#
_cell.length_a   1.000
_cell.length_b   1.000
_cell.length_c   1.000
_cell.angle_alpha   90.00
_cell.angle_beta   90.00
_cell.angle_gamma   90.00
#
_symmetry.space_group_name_H-M   'P 1'
#
loop_
_entity.id
_entity.type
_entity.pdbx_description
1 polymer ?
#
loop_
_entity_poly.entity_id
_entity_poly.type
_entity_poly.pdbx_seq_one_letter_code
_entity_poly.pdbx_strand_id
1 'polypeptide(L)'
;MPLRLLLVRHGLSSFNQERRIQGRDDLSALSDEGHEQARRLGESLSEVPITAVYSSRLKRAASTTATLLKGRGGQAPQTVFDDGLLEVDLEPWSGLRINELTERFPEAYATWKLRPLELELQHSDGSSYRPLVELMDQAQTFLEGLLQRHPPEGDDTVLVVAHNAILRCLMLVLLNRPENGFRRLRVDNTSLSIFNLRPGTAGPQVQIECLNCTTHLSPLPAKGEGARLILVRHGETDWNKEGRFQGQIDIPLNSNGRNQAAAAREFLKDVQIDKSWSSTLSRPTETAQIILEAHPDVNLSQTDGLVEIGHGLWEGKLESEIREGWSTLLDSWKSTPETVQMPEGETIQDVWARSVRSWQEISDQLKPNETALVVAHDAVNKTILCDLLGLTPADIWAVKQGNGGVTVVDIASDPRQPAVVSCLNLTSHFGSVIDQTAAGAL
;
A
#
# COMPACT_ATOMS: atom_id res chain seq x y z
N MET A 1 5.11 -8.60 -19.50
CA MET A 1 4.95 -8.35 -18.05
C MET A 1 4.60 -6.87 -17.89
N PRO A 2 3.97 -6.42 -16.79
CA PRO A 2 3.75 -4.98 -16.60
C PRO A 2 5.09 -4.25 -16.38
N LEU A 3 5.12 -2.96 -16.69
CA LEU A 3 6.12 -2.06 -16.11
C LEU A 3 5.99 -2.10 -14.59
N ARG A 4 7.09 -2.34 -13.88
CA ARG A 4 7.12 -2.38 -12.41
C ARG A 4 7.94 -1.23 -11.86
N LEU A 5 7.35 -0.45 -10.96
CA LEU A 5 8.03 0.61 -10.22
C LEU A 5 8.29 0.15 -8.79
N LEU A 6 9.56 0.15 -8.37
CA LEU A 6 10.00 -0.09 -7.01
C LEU A 6 10.30 1.26 -6.36
N LEU A 7 9.40 1.75 -5.52
CA LEU A 7 9.51 3.05 -4.87
C LEU A 7 10.08 2.87 -3.46
N VAL A 8 11.24 3.48 -3.18
CA VAL A 8 11.99 3.32 -1.93
C VAL A 8 12.25 4.65 -1.27
N ARG A 9 11.93 4.76 0.02
CA ARG A 9 12.33 5.93 0.83
C ARG A 9 13.77 5.78 1.29
N HIS A 10 14.51 6.90 1.34
CA HIS A 10 15.84 6.92 1.95
C HIS A 10 15.83 6.32 3.37
N GLY A 11 16.95 5.71 3.76
CA GLY A 11 17.11 5.15 5.09
C GLY A 11 17.17 6.19 6.20
N LEU A 12 17.19 5.72 7.44
CA LEU A 12 17.18 6.59 8.61
C LEU A 12 18.32 7.63 8.54
N SER A 13 17.97 8.92 8.69
CA SER A 13 18.94 10.01 8.76
C SER A 13 19.08 10.57 10.18
N SER A 14 20.14 11.36 10.43
CA SER A 14 20.31 12.08 11.70
C SER A 14 19.09 12.93 12.07
N PHE A 15 18.52 13.65 11.10
CA PHE A 15 17.33 14.47 11.34
C PHE A 15 16.06 13.63 11.56
N ASN A 16 15.97 12.40 11.02
CA ASN A 16 14.88 11.50 11.41
C ASN A 16 14.97 11.14 12.89
N GLN A 17 16.17 10.81 13.39
CA GLN A 17 16.39 10.48 14.80
C GLN A 17 16.10 11.68 15.71
N GLU A 18 16.51 12.87 15.30
CA GLU A 18 16.29 14.13 16.03
C GLU A 18 14.88 14.71 15.88
N ARG A 19 14.03 14.11 15.05
CA ARG A 19 12.69 14.62 14.70
C ARG A 19 12.72 16.07 14.19
N ARG A 20 13.63 16.36 13.27
CA ARG A 20 13.77 17.65 12.57
C ARG A 20 13.18 17.61 11.16
N ILE A 21 12.71 18.76 10.70
CA ILE A 21 12.33 18.96 9.30
C ILE A 21 13.59 18.97 8.43
N GLN A 22 13.60 18.21 7.34
CA GLN A 22 14.78 18.07 6.46
C GLN A 22 14.72 18.93 5.20
N GLY A 23 13.51 19.18 4.65
CA GLY A 23 13.35 19.93 3.41
C GLY A 23 14.27 19.45 2.28
N ARG A 24 14.81 20.41 1.53
CA ARG A 24 15.68 20.21 0.35
C ARG A 24 17.17 20.39 0.64
N ASP A 25 17.58 20.45 1.91
CA ASP A 25 18.98 20.58 2.27
C ASP A 25 19.68 19.24 2.52
N ASP A 26 21.01 19.32 2.56
CA ASP A 26 21.95 18.24 2.87
C ASP A 26 22.54 18.39 4.28
N LEU A 27 21.81 19.03 5.21
CA LEU A 27 22.24 19.18 6.61
C LEU A 27 22.20 17.84 7.37
N SER A 28 21.43 16.88 6.86
CA SER A 28 21.35 15.52 7.40
C SER A 28 22.05 14.51 6.50
N ALA A 29 22.67 13.53 7.15
CA ALA A 29 23.26 12.38 6.50
C ALA A 29 22.55 11.09 6.96
N LEU A 30 22.73 10.03 6.18
CA LEU A 30 22.30 8.68 6.58
C LEU A 30 23.04 8.28 7.87
N SER A 31 22.34 7.67 8.82
CA SER A 31 22.98 7.07 10.00
C SER A 31 23.54 5.68 9.66
N ASP A 32 24.35 5.11 10.57
CA ASP A 32 24.82 3.72 10.43
C ASP A 32 23.66 2.74 10.32
N GLU A 33 22.61 2.96 11.13
CA GLU A 33 21.35 2.20 11.03
C GLU A 33 20.69 2.40 9.67
N GLY A 34 20.65 3.63 9.12
CA GLY A 34 20.11 3.87 7.79
C GLY A 34 20.90 3.14 6.68
N HIS A 35 22.21 3.01 6.82
CA HIS A 35 23.03 2.18 5.92
C HIS A 35 22.69 0.69 6.05
N GLU A 36 22.54 0.19 7.27
CA GLU A 36 22.17 -1.20 7.51
C GLU A 36 20.77 -1.52 6.95
N GLN A 37 19.81 -0.61 7.13
CA GLN A 37 18.48 -0.74 6.54
C GLN A 37 18.58 -0.88 5.01
N ALA A 38 19.31 0.04 4.36
CA ALA A 38 19.48 0.03 2.91
C ALA A 38 20.17 -1.26 2.42
N ARG A 39 21.15 -1.76 3.17
CA ARG A 39 21.84 -3.02 2.87
C ARG A 39 20.87 -4.20 2.88
N ARG A 40 20.05 -4.34 3.92
CA ARG A 40 19.05 -5.41 4.05
C ARG A 40 17.98 -5.35 2.95
N LEU A 41 17.52 -4.16 2.59
CA LEU A 41 16.63 -4.00 1.44
C LEU A 41 17.32 -4.48 0.16
N GLY A 42 18.59 -4.11 -0.03
CA GLY A 42 19.42 -4.60 -1.15
C GLY A 42 19.43 -6.13 -1.22
N GLU A 43 19.73 -6.81 -0.11
CA GLU A 43 19.72 -8.28 -0.01
C GLU A 43 18.36 -8.87 -0.39
N SER A 44 17.26 -8.27 0.09
CA SER A 44 15.90 -8.73 -0.22
C SER A 44 15.51 -8.56 -1.70
N LEU A 45 16.23 -7.69 -2.43
CA LEU A 45 16.03 -7.42 -3.85
C LEU A 45 17.08 -8.12 -4.75
N SER A 46 17.90 -9.00 -4.18
CA SER A 46 18.98 -9.72 -4.91
C SER A 46 18.49 -10.42 -6.18
N GLU A 47 17.36 -11.12 -6.08
CA GLU A 47 16.74 -11.86 -7.19
C GLU A 47 15.78 -11.03 -8.04
N VAL A 48 15.55 -9.76 -7.69
CA VAL A 48 14.66 -8.88 -8.46
C VAL A 48 15.47 -8.23 -9.59
N PRO A 49 15.10 -8.43 -10.87
CA PRO A 49 15.76 -7.74 -11.99
C PRO A 49 15.48 -6.24 -11.90
N ILE A 50 16.51 -5.41 -12.09
CA ILE A 50 16.38 -3.95 -12.11
C ILE A 50 16.94 -3.46 -13.44
N THR A 51 16.10 -2.85 -14.27
CA THR A 51 16.47 -2.37 -15.61
C THR A 51 16.92 -0.92 -15.59
N ALA A 52 16.39 -0.11 -14.67
CA ALA A 52 16.80 1.28 -14.48
C ALA A 52 16.75 1.69 -13.00
N VAL A 53 17.59 2.67 -12.63
CA VAL A 53 17.66 3.23 -11.28
C VAL A 53 17.61 4.74 -11.34
N TYR A 54 16.64 5.33 -10.65
CA TYR A 54 16.51 6.77 -10.43
C TYR A 54 16.65 7.09 -8.96
N SER A 55 17.35 8.17 -8.63
CA SER A 55 17.52 8.59 -7.25
C SER A 55 17.48 10.10 -7.11
N SER A 56 16.95 10.58 -6.00
CA SER A 56 17.14 11.98 -5.61
C SER A 56 18.62 12.27 -5.33
N ARG A 57 19.10 13.44 -5.75
CA ARG A 57 20.50 13.84 -5.52
C ARG A 57 20.84 14.23 -4.08
N LEU A 58 19.84 14.44 -3.22
CA LEU A 58 20.09 14.72 -1.80
C LEU A 58 20.85 13.54 -1.17
N LYS A 59 21.89 13.84 -0.39
CA LYS A 59 22.89 12.87 0.09
C LYS A 59 22.27 11.64 0.74
N ARG A 60 21.21 11.81 1.55
CA ARG A 60 20.51 10.71 2.21
C ARG A 60 19.92 9.69 1.22
N ALA A 61 19.31 10.14 0.13
CA ALA A 61 18.75 9.27 -0.90
C ALA A 61 19.86 8.66 -1.76
N ALA A 62 20.83 9.46 -2.19
CA ALA A 62 21.99 8.99 -2.97
C ALA A 62 22.80 7.91 -2.22
N SER A 63 23.10 8.12 -0.93
CA SER A 63 23.78 7.15 -0.07
C SER A 63 22.95 5.89 0.17
N THR A 64 21.62 6.03 0.29
CA THR A 64 20.71 4.87 0.37
C THR A 64 20.80 4.05 -0.92
N THR A 65 20.72 4.69 -2.09
CA THR A 65 20.83 4.01 -3.40
C THR A 65 22.14 3.27 -3.53
N ALA A 66 23.27 3.92 -3.24
CA ALA A 66 24.58 3.29 -3.35
C ALA A 66 24.71 2.06 -2.41
N THR A 67 24.22 2.17 -1.18
CA THR A 67 24.27 1.09 -0.18
C THR A 67 23.36 -0.07 -0.57
N LEU A 68 22.15 0.23 -1.03
CA LEU A 68 21.18 -0.76 -1.52
C LEU A 68 21.73 -1.53 -2.71
N LEU A 69 22.24 -0.85 -3.74
CA LEU A 69 22.78 -1.52 -4.92
C LEU A 69 24.00 -2.38 -4.58
N LYS A 70 24.84 -1.92 -3.64
CA LYS A 70 25.95 -2.73 -3.13
C LYS A 70 25.46 -3.97 -2.38
N GLY A 71 24.45 -3.83 -1.52
CA GLY A 71 23.86 -4.93 -0.75
C GLY A 71 23.14 -5.96 -1.62
N ARG A 72 22.50 -5.50 -2.70
CA ARG A 72 21.88 -6.36 -3.72
C ARG A 72 22.90 -7.25 -4.43
N GLY A 73 24.11 -6.72 -4.66
CA GLY A 73 25.11 -7.40 -5.45
C GLY A 73 24.76 -7.49 -6.94
N GLY A 74 25.59 -8.20 -7.69
CA GLY A 74 25.48 -8.32 -9.14
C GLY A 74 25.79 -7.02 -9.90
N GLN A 75 25.59 -7.04 -11.21
CA GLN A 75 25.63 -5.82 -12.01
C GLN A 75 24.31 -5.05 -11.80
N ALA A 76 24.42 -3.75 -11.56
CA ALA A 76 23.29 -2.83 -11.47
C ALA A 76 23.41 -1.76 -12.57
N PRO A 77 22.29 -1.26 -13.13
CA PRO A 77 22.31 -0.11 -14.01
C PRO A 77 22.92 1.11 -13.34
N GLN A 78 23.49 2.02 -14.14
CA GLN A 78 23.96 3.30 -13.64
C GLN A 78 22.79 4.09 -13.04
N THR A 79 22.99 4.65 -11.85
CA THR A 79 22.00 5.53 -11.21
C THR A 79 21.88 6.85 -11.96
N VAL A 80 20.65 7.20 -12.34
CA VAL A 80 20.28 8.52 -12.86
C VAL A 80 19.80 9.38 -11.71
N PHE A 81 20.46 10.51 -11.47
CA PHE A 81 20.04 11.47 -10.45
C PHE A 81 19.07 12.49 -11.04
N ASP A 82 17.87 12.60 -10.47
CA ASP A 82 16.78 13.42 -11.01
C ASP A 82 16.28 14.43 -9.96
N ASP A 83 16.16 15.69 -10.36
CA ASP A 83 15.64 16.78 -9.50
C ASP A 83 14.14 16.67 -9.27
N GLY A 84 13.41 15.98 -10.14
CA GLY A 84 12.01 15.61 -9.93
C GLY A 84 11.78 14.72 -8.70
N LEU A 85 12.85 14.19 -8.10
CA LEU A 85 12.82 13.38 -6.89
C LEU A 85 13.27 14.15 -5.62
N LEU A 86 13.48 15.47 -5.69
CA LEU A 86 13.75 16.27 -4.49
C LEU A 86 12.55 16.26 -3.53
N GLU A 87 12.83 16.31 -2.23
CA GLU A 87 11.79 16.35 -1.19
C GLU A 87 10.97 17.65 -1.26
N VAL A 88 9.83 17.69 -0.55
CA VAL A 88 9.06 18.91 -0.34
C VAL A 88 9.95 20.08 0.07
N ASP A 89 9.75 21.23 -0.57
CA ASP A 89 10.38 22.47 -0.13
C ASP A 89 9.68 23.00 1.11
N LEU A 90 10.43 23.10 2.20
CA LEU A 90 9.96 23.64 3.48
C LEU A 90 11.05 24.57 4.02
N GLU A 91 11.69 25.37 3.16
CA GLU A 91 12.84 26.22 3.50
C GLU A 91 12.72 26.93 4.87
N PRO A 92 11.62 27.62 5.22
CA PRO A 92 11.52 28.34 6.49
C PRO A 92 11.52 27.43 7.73
N TRP A 93 11.24 26.15 7.54
CA TRP A 93 11.12 25.15 8.60
C TRP A 93 12.33 24.23 8.67
N SER A 94 13.20 24.25 7.65
CA SER A 94 14.29 23.29 7.55
C SER A 94 15.23 23.38 8.76
N GLY A 95 15.60 22.22 9.29
CA GLY A 95 16.40 22.10 10.51
C GLY A 95 15.64 22.30 11.83
N LEU A 96 14.42 22.84 11.84
CA LEU A 96 13.63 23.00 13.07
C LEU A 96 13.14 21.66 13.59
N ARG A 97 13.12 21.50 14.91
CA ARG A 97 12.39 20.43 15.58
C ARG A 97 10.88 20.72 15.56
N ILE A 98 10.08 19.68 15.68
CA ILE A 98 8.62 19.80 15.69
C ILE A 98 8.09 20.74 16.79
N ASN A 99 8.70 20.74 17.98
CA ASN A 99 8.30 21.66 19.05
C ASN A 99 8.61 23.13 18.69
N GLU A 100 9.80 23.40 18.15
CA GLU A 100 10.19 24.74 17.68
C GLU A 100 9.25 25.21 16.55
N LEU A 101 8.88 24.31 15.64
CA LEU A 101 7.95 24.58 14.55
C LEU A 101 6.54 24.92 15.08
N THR A 102 6.06 24.16 16.07
CA THR A 102 4.74 24.37 16.68
C THR A 102 4.68 25.68 17.46
N GLU A 103 5.77 26.08 18.12
CA GLU A 103 5.87 27.34 18.86
C GLU A 103 5.97 28.55 17.93
N ARG A 104 6.79 28.46 16.87
CA ARG A 104 7.09 29.58 15.97
C ARG A 104 6.05 29.78 14.87
N PHE A 105 5.44 28.69 14.41
CA PHE A 105 4.52 28.68 13.26
C PHE A 105 3.26 27.84 13.54
N PRO A 106 2.52 28.08 14.64
CA PRO A 106 1.43 27.22 15.09
C PRO A 106 0.32 27.06 14.03
N GLU A 107 -0.09 28.15 13.40
CA GLU A 107 -1.17 28.14 12.39
C GLU A 107 -0.73 27.43 11.11
N ALA A 108 0.45 27.76 10.58
CA ALA A 108 0.98 27.14 9.38
C ALA A 108 1.26 25.64 9.58
N TYR A 109 1.77 25.25 10.75
CA TYR A 109 1.96 23.84 11.09
C TYR A 109 0.62 23.09 11.26
N ALA A 110 -0.40 23.72 11.84
CA ALA A 110 -1.75 23.16 11.89
C ALA A 110 -2.34 22.97 10.49
N THR A 111 -2.16 23.95 9.59
CA THR A 111 -2.53 23.85 8.17
C THR A 111 -1.78 22.71 7.49
N TRP A 112 -0.47 22.57 7.69
CA TRP A 112 0.27 21.42 7.18
C TRP A 112 -0.33 20.10 7.67
N LYS A 113 -0.60 19.98 8.96
CA LYS A 113 -1.11 18.74 9.55
C LYS A 113 -2.49 18.35 8.99
N LEU A 114 -3.41 19.32 8.91
CA LEU A 114 -4.83 19.07 8.62
C LEU A 114 -5.22 19.27 7.16
N ARG A 115 -4.64 20.28 6.51
CA ARG A 115 -5.02 20.75 5.16
C ARG A 115 -3.77 21.12 4.36
N PRO A 116 -2.85 20.17 4.11
CA PRO A 116 -1.52 20.47 3.59
C PRO A 116 -1.53 21.11 2.19
N LEU A 117 -2.59 20.91 1.39
CA LEU A 117 -2.74 21.57 0.09
C LEU A 117 -3.00 23.09 0.23
N GLU A 118 -3.51 23.55 1.35
CA GLU A 118 -3.75 24.96 1.63
C GLU A 118 -2.55 25.67 2.25
N LEU A 119 -1.47 24.94 2.57
CA LEU A 119 -0.27 25.55 3.11
C LEU A 119 0.37 26.47 2.07
N GLU A 120 0.59 27.72 2.46
CA GLU A 120 1.43 28.68 1.76
C GLU A 120 2.58 29.07 2.68
N LEU A 121 3.79 29.13 2.12
CA LEU A 121 5.01 29.56 2.81
C LEU A 121 5.70 30.65 1.99
N GLN A 122 6.66 31.34 2.60
CA GLN A 122 7.49 32.34 1.93
C GLN A 122 8.96 31.94 1.99
N HIS A 123 9.67 32.05 0.87
CA HIS A 123 11.11 31.94 0.82
C HIS A 123 11.79 33.14 1.51
N SER A 124 13.07 33.01 1.80
CA SER A 124 13.88 34.09 2.39
C SER A 124 13.97 35.36 1.52
N ASP A 125 13.75 35.25 0.21
CA ASP A 125 13.67 36.39 -0.72
C ASP A 125 12.30 37.08 -0.75
N GLY A 126 11.32 36.58 0.00
CA GLY A 126 9.96 37.10 0.11
C GLY A 126 8.96 36.54 -0.90
N SER A 127 9.36 35.61 -1.79
CA SER A 127 8.43 34.96 -2.72
C SER A 127 7.54 33.93 -2.00
N SER A 128 6.23 33.96 -2.28
CA SER A 128 5.26 32.98 -1.77
C SER A 128 5.20 31.75 -2.66
N TYR A 129 4.99 30.59 -2.05
CA TYR A 129 4.91 29.30 -2.74
C TYR A 129 3.99 28.32 -1.98
N ARG A 130 3.51 27.28 -2.66
CA ARG A 130 2.58 26.27 -2.07
C ARG A 130 3.25 24.90 -2.07
N PRO A 131 3.93 24.51 -0.96
CA PRO A 131 4.84 23.36 -0.92
C PRO A 131 4.29 22.07 -1.52
N LEU A 132 3.07 21.69 -1.14
CA LEU A 132 2.50 20.42 -1.59
C LEU A 132 1.96 20.49 -3.03
N VAL A 133 1.45 21.64 -3.46
CA VAL A 133 0.93 21.82 -4.83
C VAL A 133 2.09 21.69 -5.82
N GLU A 134 3.18 22.41 -5.57
CA GLU A 134 4.36 22.35 -6.42
C GLU A 134 5.03 20.96 -6.41
N LEU A 135 5.02 20.27 -5.27
CA LEU A 135 5.53 18.91 -5.19
C LEU A 135 4.68 17.91 -5.99
N MET A 136 3.36 18.09 -6.04
CA MET A 136 2.47 17.28 -6.88
C MET A 136 2.76 17.49 -8.38
N ASP A 137 3.01 18.73 -8.80
CA ASP A 137 3.35 19.04 -10.19
C ASP A 137 4.75 18.53 -10.57
N GLN A 138 5.70 18.60 -9.63
CA GLN A 138 7.01 17.97 -9.76
C GLN A 138 6.89 16.44 -9.93
N ALA A 139 6.08 15.78 -9.08
CA ALA A 139 5.84 14.34 -9.16
C ALA A 139 5.21 13.94 -10.49
N GLN A 140 4.25 14.73 -10.99
CA GLN A 140 3.64 14.49 -12.30
C GLN A 140 4.66 14.62 -13.43
N THR A 141 5.44 15.70 -13.44
CA THR A 141 6.48 15.93 -14.47
C THR A 141 7.50 14.78 -14.50
N PHE A 142 7.93 14.32 -13.31
CA PHE A 142 8.84 13.18 -13.20
C PHE A 142 8.22 11.89 -13.77
N LEU A 143 6.98 11.57 -13.41
CA LEU A 143 6.30 10.36 -13.89
C LEU A 143 6.05 10.39 -15.39
N GLU A 144 5.62 11.53 -15.96
CA GLU A 144 5.46 11.69 -17.40
C GLU A 144 6.78 11.41 -18.13
N GLY A 145 7.89 11.98 -17.66
CA GLY A 145 9.21 11.72 -18.21
C GLY A 145 9.68 10.28 -18.04
N LEU A 146 9.37 9.65 -16.89
CA LEU A 146 9.71 8.26 -16.61
C LEU A 146 8.94 7.32 -17.54
N LEU A 147 7.63 7.54 -17.73
CA LEU A 147 6.78 6.70 -18.58
C LEU A 147 7.09 6.86 -20.07
N GLN A 148 7.60 8.01 -20.50
CA GLN A 148 8.14 8.17 -21.86
C GLN A 148 9.39 7.30 -22.10
N ARG A 149 10.22 7.10 -21.08
CA ARG A 149 11.44 6.29 -21.14
C ARG A 149 11.17 4.81 -20.91
N HIS A 150 10.19 4.50 -20.08
CA HIS A 150 9.79 3.16 -19.66
C HIS A 150 8.29 3.03 -19.89
N PRO A 151 7.86 2.74 -21.13
CA PRO A 151 6.44 2.67 -21.47
C PRO A 151 5.75 1.47 -20.78
N PRO A 152 4.47 1.56 -20.36
CA PRO A 152 3.73 0.46 -19.74
C PRO A 152 3.60 -0.82 -20.59
N GLU A 153 3.80 -0.72 -21.90
CA GLU A 153 3.86 -1.85 -22.84
C GLU A 153 5.11 -2.72 -22.65
N GLY A 154 6.17 -2.16 -22.04
CA GLY A 154 7.40 -2.86 -21.72
C GLY A 154 7.30 -3.72 -20.46
N ASP A 155 8.41 -4.38 -20.12
CA ASP A 155 8.57 -5.22 -18.94
C ASP A 155 9.66 -4.72 -17.98
N ASP A 156 9.97 -3.43 -18.08
CA ASP A 156 10.97 -2.77 -17.24
C ASP A 156 10.64 -2.89 -15.75
N THR A 157 11.67 -3.04 -14.94
CA THR A 157 11.58 -2.93 -13.48
C THR A 157 12.48 -1.78 -13.03
N VAL A 158 11.85 -0.67 -12.65
CA VAL A 158 12.50 0.60 -12.38
C VAL A 158 12.56 0.85 -10.88
N LEU A 159 13.77 0.99 -10.34
CA LEU A 159 14.00 1.38 -8.95
C LEU A 159 14.03 2.91 -8.83
N VAL A 160 13.24 3.47 -7.93
CA VAL A 160 13.19 4.90 -7.62
C VAL A 160 13.45 5.11 -6.13
N VAL A 161 14.51 5.82 -5.77
CA VAL A 161 14.87 6.12 -4.38
C VAL A 161 14.70 7.62 -4.09
N ALA A 162 13.82 7.96 -3.15
CA ALA A 162 13.50 9.37 -2.84
C ALA A 162 13.08 9.57 -1.37
N HIS A 163 12.21 10.55 -1.12
CA HIS A 163 11.87 11.04 0.22
C HIS A 163 10.38 10.92 0.53
N ASN A 164 9.99 11.21 1.78
CA ASN A 164 8.66 10.89 2.27
C ASN A 164 7.55 11.61 1.47
N ALA A 165 7.60 12.93 1.35
CA ALA A 165 6.50 13.67 0.75
C ALA A 165 6.48 13.49 -0.78
N ILE A 166 7.63 13.51 -1.44
CA ILE A 166 7.69 13.27 -2.90
C ILE A 166 7.21 11.86 -3.27
N LEU A 167 7.56 10.81 -2.50
CA LEU A 167 7.06 9.46 -2.75
C LEU A 167 5.54 9.37 -2.58
N ARG A 168 4.97 10.04 -1.57
CA ARG A 168 3.51 10.14 -1.45
C ARG A 168 2.90 10.83 -2.68
N CYS A 169 3.49 11.93 -3.14
CA CYS A 169 3.00 12.62 -4.34
C CYS A 169 3.07 11.73 -5.59
N LEU A 170 4.16 10.98 -5.78
CA LEU A 170 4.28 10.00 -6.88
C LEU A 170 3.17 8.95 -6.81
N MET A 171 2.94 8.36 -5.62
CA MET A 171 1.86 7.38 -5.41
C MET A 171 0.49 7.99 -5.68
N LEU A 172 0.22 9.22 -5.23
CA LEU A 172 -1.05 9.90 -5.48
C LEU A 172 -1.25 10.21 -6.96
N VAL A 173 -0.23 10.68 -7.68
CA VAL A 173 -0.34 10.93 -9.12
C VAL A 173 -0.60 9.62 -9.87
N LEU A 174 0.09 8.53 -9.52
CA LEU A 174 -0.16 7.20 -10.07
C LEU A 174 -1.60 6.72 -9.84
N LEU A 175 -2.20 7.10 -8.71
CA LEU A 175 -3.58 6.77 -8.35
C LEU A 175 -4.61 7.80 -8.79
N ASN A 176 -4.26 8.67 -9.76
CA ASN A 176 -5.14 9.71 -10.28
C ASN A 176 -5.61 10.74 -9.22
N ARG A 177 -4.71 11.11 -8.32
CA ARG A 177 -4.84 12.17 -7.31
C ARG A 177 -6.11 12.04 -6.44
N PRO A 178 -6.28 10.93 -5.69
CA PRO A 178 -7.46 10.74 -4.85
C PRO A 178 -7.55 11.84 -3.80
N GLU A 179 -8.78 12.27 -3.52
CA GLU A 179 -9.04 13.37 -2.60
C GLU A 179 -8.50 13.04 -1.20
N ASN A 180 -7.84 14.02 -0.57
CA ASN A 180 -7.31 13.90 0.80
C ASN A 180 -6.33 12.71 1.00
N GLY A 181 -5.76 12.15 -0.09
CA GLY A 181 -4.90 10.95 -0.04
C GLY A 181 -3.56 11.13 0.69
N PHE A 182 -3.02 12.36 0.75
CA PHE A 182 -1.65 12.60 1.26
C PHE A 182 -1.42 12.15 2.71
N ARG A 183 -2.44 12.24 3.57
CA ARG A 183 -2.37 11.81 4.97
C ARG A 183 -2.78 10.36 5.18
N ARG A 184 -3.36 9.70 4.18
CA ARG A 184 -3.81 8.30 4.22
C ARG A 184 -2.69 7.30 3.93
N LEU A 185 -1.58 7.76 3.34
CA LEU A 185 -0.42 6.93 3.00
C LEU A 185 0.69 7.03 4.05
N ARG A 186 1.26 5.89 4.43
CA ARG A 186 2.49 5.80 5.21
C ARG A 186 3.68 5.46 4.31
N VAL A 187 4.83 6.07 4.60
CA VAL A 187 6.10 5.79 3.92
C VAL A 187 7.20 5.86 4.97
N ASP A 188 7.60 4.72 5.53
CA ASP A 188 8.69 4.60 6.53
C ASP A 188 10.07 4.63 5.87
N ASN A 189 11.11 4.88 6.65
CA ASN A 189 12.49 4.86 6.14
C ASN A 189 12.84 3.48 5.58
N THR A 190 13.46 3.45 4.41
CA THR A 190 13.80 2.22 3.67
C THR A 190 12.61 1.31 3.37
N SER A 191 11.38 1.81 3.43
CA SER A 191 10.25 1.00 2.99
C SER A 191 10.23 0.87 1.47
N LEU A 192 9.68 -0.24 1.00
CA LEU A 192 9.46 -0.54 -0.42
C LEU A 192 7.97 -0.52 -0.74
N SER A 193 7.59 0.22 -1.77
CA SER A 193 6.27 0.10 -2.40
C SER A 193 6.44 -0.34 -3.85
N ILE A 194 5.52 -1.18 -4.32
CA ILE A 194 5.57 -1.78 -5.66
C ILE A 194 4.29 -1.43 -6.41
N PHE A 195 4.46 -0.80 -7.57
CA PHE A 195 3.37 -0.48 -8.48
C PHE A 195 3.59 -1.19 -9.81
N ASN A 196 2.57 -1.85 -10.32
CA ASN A 196 2.55 -2.45 -11.65
C ASN A 196 1.68 -1.59 -12.57
N LEU A 197 2.22 -1.21 -13.72
CA LEU A 197 1.55 -0.40 -14.72
C LEU A 197 1.37 -1.23 -15.99
N ARG A 198 0.15 -1.21 -16.53
CA ARG A 198 -0.22 -1.86 -17.80
C ARG A 198 -0.80 -0.83 -18.76
N PRO A 199 -0.76 -1.08 -20.08
CA PRO A 199 -1.47 -0.23 -21.03
C PRO A 199 -2.97 -0.22 -20.71
N GLY A 200 -3.60 0.95 -20.82
CA GLY A 200 -5.04 1.12 -20.65
C GLY A 200 -5.59 2.11 -21.67
N THR A 201 -6.92 2.15 -21.79
CA THR A 201 -7.62 2.93 -22.83
C THR A 201 -7.56 4.44 -22.60
N ALA A 202 -7.48 4.89 -21.35
CA ALA A 202 -7.44 6.30 -20.95
C ALA A 202 -6.12 6.69 -20.25
N GLY A 203 -5.07 5.88 -20.46
CA GLY A 203 -3.80 5.97 -19.73
C GLY A 203 -3.43 4.63 -19.09
N PRO A 204 -2.29 4.55 -18.39
CA PRO A 204 -1.84 3.31 -17.78
C PRO A 204 -2.83 2.82 -16.71
N GLN A 205 -3.19 1.55 -16.73
CA GLN A 205 -3.84 0.89 -15.61
C GLN A 205 -2.79 0.67 -14.51
N VAL A 206 -3.01 1.28 -13.35
CA VAL A 206 -2.10 1.22 -12.22
C VAL A 206 -2.64 0.23 -11.19
N GLN A 207 -1.77 -0.67 -10.73
CA GLN A 207 -2.05 -1.56 -9.61
C GLN A 207 -0.96 -1.42 -8.54
N ILE A 208 -1.39 -1.18 -7.32
CA ILE A 208 -0.59 -1.30 -6.11
C ILE A 208 -0.41 -2.79 -5.81
N GLU A 209 0.78 -3.33 -6.04
CA GLU A 209 1.12 -4.69 -5.63
C GLU A 209 1.39 -4.74 -4.13
N CYS A 210 2.12 -3.76 -3.61
CA CYS A 210 2.46 -3.65 -2.19
C CYS A 210 2.72 -2.18 -1.81
N LEU A 211 2.38 -1.77 -0.59
CA LEU A 211 2.76 -0.46 -0.03
C LEU A 211 3.53 -0.60 1.26
N ASN A 212 4.57 0.21 1.39
CA ASN A 212 5.30 0.45 2.63
C ASN A 212 5.79 -0.86 3.29
N CYS A 213 6.31 -1.77 2.48
CA CYS A 213 6.90 -3.02 2.95
C CYS A 213 8.21 -2.75 3.68
N THR A 214 8.26 -3.14 4.95
CA THR A 214 9.45 -3.03 5.81
C THR A 214 9.91 -4.39 6.33
N THR A 215 9.47 -5.49 5.72
CA THR A 215 9.66 -6.85 6.26
C THR A 215 11.12 -7.32 6.32
N HIS A 216 12.01 -6.68 5.55
CA HIS A 216 13.46 -6.83 5.67
C HIS A 216 14.06 -6.19 6.94
N LEU A 217 13.27 -5.40 7.68
CA LEU A 217 13.63 -4.75 8.95
C LEU A 217 12.82 -5.29 10.12
N SER A 218 11.49 -5.30 9.98
CA SER A 218 10.53 -5.76 10.98
C SER A 218 9.27 -6.30 10.30
N PRO A 219 8.56 -7.28 10.90
CA PRO A 219 7.36 -7.86 10.28
C PRO A 219 6.32 -6.80 9.89
N LEU A 220 5.96 -5.90 10.80
CA LEU A 220 5.02 -4.81 10.56
C LEU A 220 5.67 -3.45 10.85
N PRO A 221 5.17 -2.35 10.24
CA PRO A 221 5.50 -1.00 10.67
C PRO A 221 5.12 -0.74 12.12
N ALA A 222 5.88 0.11 12.82
CA ALA A 222 5.59 0.47 14.21
C ALA A 222 4.16 0.99 14.39
N LYS A 223 3.47 0.55 15.45
CA LYS A 223 2.09 0.98 15.77
C LYS A 223 2.04 2.46 16.14
N GLY A 224 1.02 3.16 15.63
CA GLY A 224 0.70 4.53 16.02
C GLY A 224 0.07 4.59 17.42
N GLU A 225 -0.39 5.78 17.82
CA GLU A 225 -1.05 5.98 19.13
C GLU A 225 -2.52 5.54 19.16
N GLY A 226 -3.13 5.31 18.00
CA GLY A 226 -4.52 4.86 17.87
C GLY A 226 -4.64 3.38 17.55
N ALA A 227 -5.90 2.94 17.41
CA ALA A 227 -6.23 1.53 17.20
C ALA A 227 -5.61 1.02 15.90
N ARG A 228 -5.33 -0.29 15.84
CA ARG A 228 -4.77 -0.92 14.63
C ARG A 228 -5.69 -2.04 14.15
N LEU A 229 -5.90 -2.12 12.85
CA LEU A 229 -6.54 -3.26 12.21
C LEU A 229 -5.55 -3.94 11.27
N ILE A 230 -5.44 -5.26 11.40
CA ILE A 230 -4.65 -6.14 10.54
C ILE A 230 -5.65 -6.89 9.66
N LEU A 231 -5.72 -6.51 8.40
CA LEU A 231 -6.59 -7.10 7.40
C LEU A 231 -5.86 -8.19 6.62
N VAL A 232 -6.42 -9.39 6.58
CA VAL A 232 -5.85 -10.56 5.90
C VAL A 232 -6.85 -11.13 4.90
N ARG A 233 -6.41 -11.41 3.67
CA ARG A 233 -7.22 -12.19 2.71
C ARG A 233 -7.10 -13.68 3.04
N HIS A 234 -8.19 -14.43 2.95
CA HIS A 234 -8.16 -15.89 3.13
C HIS A 234 -7.09 -16.59 2.26
N GLY A 235 -6.61 -17.75 2.72
CA GLY A 235 -5.70 -18.60 1.96
C GLY A 235 -6.31 -19.14 0.67
N GLU A 236 -5.48 -19.67 -0.22
CA GLU A 236 -5.88 -20.24 -1.52
C GLU A 236 -6.91 -21.38 -1.39
N THR A 237 -7.88 -21.39 -2.31
CA THR A 237 -8.81 -22.51 -2.55
C THR A 237 -8.53 -23.16 -3.91
N ASP A 238 -9.11 -24.33 -4.19
CA ASP A 238 -8.96 -24.96 -5.50
C ASP A 238 -9.54 -24.08 -6.63
N TRP A 239 -10.59 -23.31 -6.35
CA TRP A 239 -11.16 -22.38 -7.33
C TRP A 239 -10.26 -21.17 -7.58
N ASN A 240 -9.49 -20.69 -6.59
CA ASN A 240 -8.45 -19.69 -6.86
C ASN A 240 -7.41 -20.24 -7.84
N LYS A 241 -6.94 -21.47 -7.60
CA LYS A 241 -5.92 -22.13 -8.42
C LYS A 241 -6.41 -22.41 -9.84
N GLU A 242 -7.68 -22.76 -9.99
CA GLU A 242 -8.32 -23.01 -11.30
C GLU A 242 -8.72 -21.71 -12.03
N GLY A 243 -8.76 -20.57 -11.35
CA GLY A 243 -9.25 -19.30 -11.93
C GLY A 243 -10.77 -19.24 -12.06
N ARG A 244 -11.51 -19.93 -11.17
CA ARG A 244 -12.98 -19.87 -11.10
C ARG A 244 -13.45 -18.73 -10.22
N PHE A 245 -14.53 -18.08 -10.64
CA PHE A 245 -15.22 -17.08 -9.81
C PHE A 245 -15.88 -17.78 -8.63
N GLN A 246 -15.50 -17.42 -7.40
CA GLN A 246 -16.01 -18.07 -6.18
C GLN A 246 -17.30 -17.45 -5.68
N GLY A 247 -17.26 -16.14 -5.46
CA GLY A 247 -18.34 -15.40 -4.82
C GLY A 247 -18.75 -16.01 -3.48
N GLN A 248 -20.03 -16.26 -3.30
CA GLN A 248 -20.60 -16.68 -2.01
C GLN A 248 -20.74 -18.20 -1.86
N ILE A 249 -20.48 -19.00 -2.90
CA ILE A 249 -20.32 -20.45 -2.74
C ILE A 249 -19.17 -20.74 -1.76
N ASP A 250 -19.49 -21.58 -0.77
CA ASP A 250 -18.58 -21.90 0.33
C ASP A 250 -17.61 -23.01 -0.05
N ILE A 251 -16.45 -22.61 -0.61
CA ILE A 251 -15.33 -23.50 -0.96
C ILE A 251 -14.27 -23.45 0.15
N PRO A 252 -13.81 -24.62 0.66
CA PRO A 252 -12.80 -24.66 1.71
C PRO A 252 -11.40 -24.27 1.21
N LEU A 253 -10.47 -24.02 2.14
CA LEU A 253 -9.06 -23.88 1.80
C LEU A 253 -8.51 -25.17 1.20
N ASN A 254 -7.58 -25.05 0.25
CA ASN A 254 -6.77 -26.17 -0.20
C ASN A 254 -5.54 -26.34 0.72
N SER A 255 -4.66 -27.30 0.41
CA SER A 255 -3.43 -27.51 1.22
C SER A 255 -2.50 -26.30 1.21
N ASN A 256 -2.39 -25.60 0.07
CA ASN A 256 -1.57 -24.39 -0.04
C ASN A 256 -2.16 -23.22 0.74
N GLY A 257 -3.48 -23.05 0.74
CA GLY A 257 -4.17 -22.05 1.54
C GLY A 257 -3.97 -22.23 3.04
N ARG A 258 -3.94 -23.47 3.53
CA ARG A 258 -3.58 -23.77 4.92
C ARG A 258 -2.12 -23.44 5.23
N ASN A 259 -1.21 -23.71 4.30
CA ASN A 259 0.20 -23.31 4.44
C ASN A 259 0.36 -21.79 4.46
N GLN A 260 -0.38 -21.06 3.64
CA GLN A 260 -0.39 -19.59 3.63
C GLN A 260 -0.92 -19.04 4.96
N ALA A 261 -2.00 -19.62 5.50
CA ALA A 261 -2.53 -19.25 6.81
C ALA A 261 -1.52 -19.54 7.93
N ALA A 262 -0.82 -20.68 7.89
CA ALA A 262 0.24 -21.03 8.85
C ALA A 262 1.47 -20.11 8.75
N ALA A 263 1.82 -19.65 7.54
CA ALA A 263 2.87 -18.65 7.35
C ALA A 263 2.44 -17.28 7.89
N ALA A 264 1.18 -16.89 7.71
CA ALA A 264 0.62 -15.68 8.32
C ALA A 264 0.60 -15.77 9.85
N ARG A 265 0.26 -16.94 10.42
CA ARG A 265 0.38 -17.23 11.85
C ARG A 265 1.81 -16.98 12.34
N GLU A 266 2.80 -17.57 11.69
CA GLU A 266 4.22 -17.41 12.06
C GLU A 266 4.68 -15.95 11.95
N PHE A 267 4.22 -15.23 10.92
CA PHE A 267 4.53 -13.82 10.71
C PHE A 267 3.92 -12.89 11.77
N LEU A 268 2.74 -13.24 12.30
CA LEU A 268 1.98 -12.42 13.26
C LEU A 268 2.11 -12.88 14.71
N LYS A 269 2.77 -14.00 15.00
CA LYS A 269 2.82 -14.62 16.34
C LYS A 269 3.25 -13.68 17.48
N ASP A 270 4.17 -12.75 17.19
CA ASP A 270 4.72 -11.81 18.17
C ASP A 270 3.97 -10.45 18.17
N VAL A 271 2.96 -10.30 17.32
CA VAL A 271 2.11 -9.12 17.25
C VAL A 271 0.97 -9.27 18.25
N GLN A 272 0.80 -8.30 19.13
CA GLN A 272 -0.36 -8.28 20.03
C GLN A 272 -1.66 -8.12 19.21
N ILE A 273 -2.57 -9.07 19.40
CA ILE A 273 -3.93 -9.06 18.85
C ILE A 273 -4.88 -9.12 20.06
N ASP A 274 -5.78 -8.16 20.16
CA ASP A 274 -6.73 -8.05 21.28
C ASP A 274 -8.11 -8.55 20.89
N LYS A 275 -8.48 -8.45 19.61
CA LYS A 275 -9.77 -8.85 19.07
C LYS A 275 -9.63 -9.43 17.66
N SER A 276 -10.60 -10.24 17.24
CA SER A 276 -10.60 -10.77 15.88
C SER A 276 -11.98 -10.94 15.28
N TRP A 277 -12.06 -10.71 13.97
CA TRP A 277 -13.25 -10.88 13.14
C TRP A 277 -12.92 -11.64 11.87
N SER A 278 -13.88 -12.43 11.38
CA SER A 278 -13.85 -12.95 10.02
C SER A 278 -15.18 -12.78 9.31
N SER A 279 -15.16 -12.93 7.99
CA SER A 279 -16.35 -13.33 7.23
C SER A 279 -16.96 -14.61 7.82
N THR A 280 -18.27 -14.81 7.62
CA THR A 280 -18.98 -16.05 7.99
C THR A 280 -18.69 -17.24 7.08
N LEU A 281 -18.10 -17.04 5.90
CA LEU A 281 -17.71 -18.14 5.01
C LEU A 281 -16.56 -18.99 5.60
N SER A 282 -16.44 -20.25 5.17
CA SER A 282 -15.49 -21.20 5.75
C SER A 282 -14.03 -20.79 5.51
N ARG A 283 -13.66 -20.39 4.30
CA ARG A 283 -12.26 -20.07 3.93
C ARG A 283 -11.61 -18.94 4.75
N PRO A 284 -12.24 -17.79 5.05
CA PRO A 284 -11.61 -16.78 5.92
C PRO A 284 -11.70 -17.17 7.38
N THR A 285 -12.76 -17.87 7.79
CA THR A 285 -12.91 -18.40 9.15
C THR A 285 -11.80 -19.39 9.49
N GLU A 286 -11.54 -20.37 8.63
CA GLU A 286 -10.46 -21.34 8.78
C GLU A 286 -9.09 -20.65 8.76
N THR A 287 -8.90 -19.66 7.88
CA THR A 287 -7.67 -18.84 7.87
C THR A 287 -7.46 -18.10 9.19
N ALA A 288 -8.51 -17.47 9.73
CA ALA A 288 -8.47 -16.76 11.00
C ALA A 288 -8.16 -17.72 12.17
N GLN A 289 -8.82 -18.87 12.21
CA GLN A 289 -8.59 -19.90 13.22
C GLN A 289 -7.13 -20.35 13.25
N ILE A 290 -6.52 -20.63 12.08
CA ILE A 290 -5.11 -21.02 11.98
C ILE A 290 -4.20 -19.91 12.50
N ILE A 291 -4.45 -18.64 12.15
CA ILE A 291 -3.66 -17.50 12.68
C ILE A 291 -3.80 -17.40 14.20
N LEU A 292 -5.00 -17.56 14.73
CA LEU A 292 -5.29 -17.45 16.17
C LEU A 292 -4.74 -18.60 17.02
N GLU A 293 -4.22 -19.67 16.42
CA GLU A 293 -3.46 -20.69 17.17
C GLU A 293 -2.25 -20.11 17.92
N ALA A 294 -1.67 -19.00 17.44
CA ALA A 294 -0.62 -18.25 18.14
C ALA A 294 -1.15 -17.26 19.20
N HIS A 295 -2.47 -17.07 19.27
CA HIS A 295 -3.15 -16.07 20.11
C HIS A 295 -4.35 -16.72 20.86
N PRO A 296 -4.10 -17.71 21.75
CA PRO A 296 -5.15 -18.58 22.30
C PRO A 296 -6.20 -17.85 23.15
N ASP A 297 -5.89 -16.65 23.65
CA ASP A 297 -6.80 -15.84 24.47
C ASP A 297 -7.74 -14.94 23.64
N VAL A 298 -7.60 -14.95 22.31
CA VAL A 298 -8.37 -14.10 21.40
C VAL A 298 -9.51 -14.90 20.78
N ASN A 299 -10.75 -14.48 21.07
CA ASN A 299 -11.94 -15.09 20.47
C ASN A 299 -12.19 -14.57 19.04
N LEU A 300 -12.60 -15.47 18.15
CA LEU A 300 -13.04 -15.15 16.79
C LEU A 300 -14.52 -14.79 16.75
N SER A 301 -14.82 -13.57 16.33
CA SER A 301 -16.17 -13.15 15.96
C SER A 301 -16.39 -13.28 14.45
N GLN A 302 -17.62 -13.46 13.99
CA GLN A 302 -17.94 -13.50 12.57
C GLN A 302 -18.99 -12.44 12.23
N THR A 303 -18.96 -11.92 11.00
CA THR A 303 -19.97 -10.97 10.50
C THR A 303 -20.22 -11.12 9.01
N ASP A 304 -21.48 -11.01 8.60
CA ASP A 304 -21.91 -11.14 7.20
C ASP A 304 -21.49 -9.95 6.34
N GLY A 305 -21.24 -8.78 6.93
CA GLY A 305 -20.76 -7.62 6.17
C GLY A 305 -19.40 -7.83 5.51
N LEU A 306 -18.65 -8.84 5.95
CA LEU A 306 -17.37 -9.26 5.38
C LEU A 306 -17.47 -10.44 4.40
N VAL A 307 -18.67 -10.89 3.99
CA VAL A 307 -18.85 -11.96 2.97
C VAL A 307 -18.36 -11.51 1.60
N GLU A 308 -17.85 -12.40 0.75
CA GLU A 308 -17.35 -12.04 -0.59
C GLU A 308 -18.47 -11.45 -1.48
N ILE A 309 -18.09 -10.70 -2.52
CA ILE A 309 -19.02 -10.29 -3.58
C ILE A 309 -19.81 -11.49 -4.11
N GLY A 310 -21.13 -11.38 -4.18
CA GLY A 310 -21.98 -12.36 -4.86
C GLY A 310 -21.79 -12.25 -6.36
N HIS A 311 -21.12 -13.23 -6.98
CA HIS A 311 -20.95 -13.22 -8.44
C HIS A 311 -22.18 -13.83 -9.17
N GLY A 312 -23.19 -14.29 -8.42
CA GLY A 312 -24.44 -14.80 -8.97
C GLY A 312 -24.20 -15.97 -9.94
N LEU A 313 -24.73 -15.87 -11.15
CA LEU A 313 -24.59 -16.91 -12.19
C LEU A 313 -23.15 -17.12 -12.69
N TRP A 314 -22.20 -16.27 -12.32
CA TRP A 314 -20.78 -16.47 -12.65
C TRP A 314 -20.08 -17.42 -11.68
N GLU A 315 -20.65 -17.71 -10.51
CA GLU A 315 -20.01 -18.56 -9.51
C GLU A 315 -19.77 -19.98 -10.05
N GLY A 316 -18.57 -20.50 -9.81
CA GLY A 316 -18.09 -21.78 -10.29
C GLY A 316 -17.62 -21.78 -11.74
N LYS A 317 -17.76 -20.67 -12.49
CA LYS A 317 -17.34 -20.59 -13.89
C LYS A 317 -15.92 -20.07 -14.03
N LEU A 318 -15.22 -20.55 -15.06
CA LEU A 318 -14.02 -19.95 -15.60
C LEU A 318 -14.39 -18.71 -16.41
N GLU A 319 -13.41 -17.82 -16.61
CA GLU A 319 -13.59 -16.65 -17.48
C GLU A 319 -14.06 -17.04 -18.89
N SER A 320 -13.51 -18.12 -19.47
CA SER A 320 -13.89 -18.59 -20.81
C SER A 320 -15.37 -18.97 -20.88
N GLU A 321 -15.90 -19.62 -19.84
CA GLU A 321 -17.31 -20.02 -19.74
C GLU A 321 -18.22 -18.80 -19.54
N ILE A 322 -17.77 -17.80 -18.77
CA ILE A 322 -18.50 -16.53 -18.63
C ILE A 322 -18.55 -15.79 -19.96
N ARG A 323 -17.44 -15.77 -20.72
CA ARG A 323 -17.34 -15.08 -22.00
C ARG A 323 -18.31 -15.61 -23.05
N GLU A 324 -18.65 -16.90 -23.02
CA GLU A 324 -19.64 -17.52 -23.91
C GLU A 324 -21.05 -16.95 -23.73
N GLY A 325 -21.44 -16.59 -22.50
CA GLY A 325 -22.77 -16.04 -22.18
C GLY A 325 -22.84 -14.53 -21.98
N TRP A 326 -21.74 -13.92 -21.52
CA TRP A 326 -21.70 -12.54 -21.00
C TRP A 326 -20.44 -11.77 -21.41
N SER A 327 -19.92 -11.98 -22.62
CA SER A 327 -18.69 -11.32 -23.13
C SER A 327 -18.64 -9.81 -22.88
N THR A 328 -19.65 -9.05 -23.32
CA THR A 328 -19.71 -7.59 -23.13
C THR A 328 -19.68 -7.20 -21.65
N LEU A 329 -20.42 -7.92 -20.80
CA LEU A 329 -20.50 -7.62 -19.36
C LEU A 329 -19.17 -7.93 -18.66
N LEU A 330 -18.50 -9.01 -19.07
CA LEU A 330 -17.17 -9.37 -18.60
C LEU A 330 -16.11 -8.35 -19.03
N ASP A 331 -16.19 -7.82 -20.25
CA ASP A 331 -15.29 -6.77 -20.70
C ASP A 331 -15.52 -5.48 -19.90
N SER A 332 -16.78 -5.10 -19.67
CA SER A 332 -17.13 -3.99 -18.76
C SER A 332 -16.65 -4.24 -17.33
N TRP A 333 -16.69 -5.47 -16.83
CA TRP A 333 -16.19 -5.80 -15.48
C TRP A 333 -14.69 -5.55 -15.34
N LYS A 334 -13.94 -5.71 -16.43
CA LYS A 334 -12.49 -5.45 -16.44
C LYS A 334 -12.15 -3.98 -16.65
N SER A 335 -12.96 -3.23 -17.40
CA SER A 335 -12.65 -1.85 -17.78
C SER A 335 -13.38 -0.77 -16.97
N THR A 336 -14.64 -1.02 -16.63
CA THR A 336 -15.56 -0.10 -15.94
C THR A 336 -16.37 -0.89 -14.90
N PRO A 337 -15.68 -1.53 -13.94
CA PRO A 337 -16.27 -2.47 -12.99
C PRO A 337 -17.45 -1.88 -12.19
N GLU A 338 -17.44 -0.58 -11.94
CA GLU A 338 -18.48 0.17 -11.25
C GLU A 338 -19.83 0.22 -11.97
N THR A 339 -19.86 -0.09 -13.27
CA THR A 339 -21.10 -0.10 -14.06
C THR A 339 -21.76 -1.48 -14.12
N VAL A 340 -21.13 -2.50 -13.53
CA VAL A 340 -21.51 -3.89 -13.73
C VAL A 340 -22.31 -4.42 -12.55
N GLN A 341 -23.45 -5.02 -12.88
CA GLN A 341 -24.12 -5.99 -12.03
C GLN A 341 -23.97 -7.37 -12.65
N MET A 342 -23.36 -8.31 -11.92
CA MET A 342 -23.31 -9.70 -12.37
C MET A 342 -24.73 -10.29 -12.35
N PRO A 343 -25.09 -11.18 -13.29
CA PRO A 343 -26.44 -11.73 -13.35
C PRO A 343 -26.78 -12.47 -12.05
N GLU A 344 -27.87 -12.06 -11.39
CA GLU A 344 -28.28 -12.56 -10.06
C GLU A 344 -27.21 -12.35 -8.96
N GLY A 345 -26.25 -11.45 -9.19
CA GLY A 345 -25.17 -11.11 -8.27
C GLY A 345 -25.26 -9.68 -7.73
N GLU A 346 -24.27 -9.34 -6.93
CA GLU A 346 -24.04 -8.01 -6.37
C GLU A 346 -23.32 -7.09 -7.38
N THR A 347 -23.49 -5.78 -7.18
CA THR A 347 -22.59 -4.76 -7.74
C THR A 347 -21.42 -4.52 -6.78
N ILE A 348 -20.37 -3.82 -7.23
CA ILE A 348 -19.31 -3.38 -6.31
C ILE A 348 -19.87 -2.43 -5.25
N GLN A 349 -20.85 -1.60 -5.60
CA GLN A 349 -21.48 -0.65 -4.70
C GLN A 349 -22.21 -1.36 -3.55
N ASP A 350 -22.86 -2.49 -3.82
CA ASP A 350 -23.52 -3.30 -2.78
C ASP A 350 -22.48 -3.81 -1.76
N VAL A 351 -21.40 -4.40 -2.25
CA VAL A 351 -20.30 -4.92 -1.42
C VAL A 351 -19.59 -3.80 -0.68
N TRP A 352 -19.33 -2.68 -1.35
CA TRP A 352 -18.74 -1.49 -0.76
C TRP A 352 -19.57 -1.00 0.43
N ALA A 353 -20.87 -0.82 0.22
CA ALA A 353 -21.78 -0.29 1.25
C ALA A 353 -21.78 -1.15 2.52
N ARG A 354 -21.81 -2.49 2.39
CA ARG A 354 -21.81 -3.39 3.56
C ARG A 354 -20.42 -3.57 4.18
N SER A 355 -19.38 -3.69 3.36
CA SER A 355 -18.01 -3.94 3.85
C SER A 355 -17.44 -2.72 4.59
N VAL A 356 -17.63 -1.51 4.05
CA VAL A 356 -17.18 -0.26 4.70
C VAL A 356 -17.96 0.00 5.99
N ARG A 357 -19.28 -0.28 6.00
CA ARG A 357 -20.08 -0.19 7.23
C ARG A 357 -19.55 -1.14 8.31
N SER A 358 -19.33 -2.40 7.98
CA SER A 358 -18.80 -3.36 8.96
C SER A 358 -17.37 -3.05 9.38
N TRP A 359 -16.54 -2.51 8.49
CA TRP A 359 -15.22 -2.00 8.87
C TRP A 359 -15.32 -0.88 9.92
N GLN A 360 -16.24 0.07 9.73
CA GLN A 360 -16.49 1.14 10.71
C GLN A 360 -17.01 0.57 12.04
N GLU A 361 -17.98 -0.34 12.01
CA GLU A 361 -18.52 -1.00 13.21
C GLU A 361 -17.44 -1.77 13.99
N ILE A 362 -16.49 -2.42 13.30
CA ILE A 362 -15.34 -3.08 13.92
C ILE A 362 -14.40 -2.05 14.52
N SER A 363 -14.05 -0.99 13.76
CA SER A 363 -13.15 0.08 14.22
C SER A 363 -13.69 0.78 15.46
N ASP A 364 -15.00 1.08 15.51
CA ASP A 364 -15.66 1.75 16.64
C ASP A 364 -15.66 0.92 17.93
N GLN A 365 -15.48 -0.39 17.82
CA GLN A 365 -15.36 -1.27 18.98
C GLN A 365 -13.94 -1.30 19.58
N LEU A 366 -12.95 -0.69 18.92
CA LEU A 366 -11.55 -0.72 19.37
C LEU A 366 -11.22 0.46 20.28
N LYS A 367 -10.49 0.16 21.36
CA LYS A 367 -9.82 1.21 22.13
C LYS A 367 -8.55 1.67 21.40
N PRO A 368 -8.06 2.90 21.66
CA PRO A 368 -6.87 3.43 21.00
C PRO A 368 -5.63 2.52 21.08
N ASN A 369 -5.45 1.73 22.14
CA ASN A 369 -4.31 0.84 22.26
C ASN A 369 -4.55 -0.58 21.72
N GLU A 370 -5.77 -0.92 21.30
CA GLU A 370 -6.14 -2.27 20.85
C GLU A 370 -5.74 -2.52 19.39
N THR A 371 -5.47 -3.78 19.06
CA THR A 371 -5.19 -4.28 17.72
C THR A 371 -6.22 -5.36 17.36
N ALA A 372 -6.83 -5.26 16.19
CA ALA A 372 -7.77 -6.24 15.67
C ALA A 372 -7.18 -7.04 14.50
N LEU A 373 -7.44 -8.34 14.45
CA LEU A 373 -7.32 -9.15 13.24
C LEU A 373 -8.66 -9.16 12.50
N VAL A 374 -8.65 -8.93 11.19
CA VAL A 374 -9.83 -9.03 10.33
C VAL A 374 -9.49 -9.92 9.14
N VAL A 375 -10.22 -11.02 8.94
CA VAL A 375 -9.96 -11.96 7.84
C VAL A 375 -11.17 -12.03 6.90
N ALA A 376 -10.98 -11.66 5.63
CA ALA A 376 -12.05 -11.59 4.64
C ALA A 376 -11.56 -12.02 3.25
N HIS A 377 -12.03 -11.36 2.19
CA HIS A 377 -11.91 -11.80 0.80
C HIS A 377 -11.35 -10.70 -0.11
N ASP A 378 -11.20 -11.01 -1.40
CA ASP A 378 -10.53 -10.11 -2.34
C ASP A 378 -11.34 -8.82 -2.57
N ALA A 379 -12.59 -8.94 -3.02
CA ALA A 379 -13.39 -7.75 -3.33
C ALA A 379 -13.72 -6.93 -2.08
N VAL A 380 -14.01 -7.61 -0.96
CA VAL A 380 -14.26 -6.97 0.35
C VAL A 380 -13.05 -6.18 0.84
N ASN A 381 -11.85 -6.76 0.77
CA ASN A 381 -10.65 -6.04 1.20
C ASN A 381 -10.36 -4.87 0.27
N LYS A 382 -10.54 -5.06 -1.05
CA LYS A 382 -10.33 -4.00 -2.04
C LYS A 382 -11.31 -2.83 -1.83
N THR A 383 -12.60 -3.06 -1.59
CA THR A 383 -13.58 -1.99 -1.34
C THR A 383 -13.22 -1.18 -0.09
N ILE A 384 -12.85 -1.85 1.00
CA ILE A 384 -12.39 -1.20 2.24
C ILE A 384 -11.12 -0.36 1.97
N LEU A 385 -10.14 -0.92 1.26
CA LEU A 385 -8.87 -0.23 1.01
C LEU A 385 -9.03 0.93 0.02
N CYS A 386 -9.88 0.80 -0.99
CA CYS A 386 -10.22 1.90 -1.89
C CYS A 386 -10.86 3.06 -1.10
N ASP A 387 -11.83 2.79 -0.22
CA ASP A 387 -12.42 3.82 0.64
C ASP A 387 -11.38 4.51 1.53
N LEU A 388 -10.50 3.72 2.17
CA LEU A 388 -9.43 4.22 3.01
C LEU A 388 -8.37 5.02 2.25
N LEU A 389 -8.19 4.78 0.95
CA LEU A 389 -7.27 5.51 0.09
C LEU A 389 -7.91 6.72 -0.61
N GLY A 390 -9.22 6.94 -0.46
CA GLY A 390 -9.96 7.99 -1.16
C GLY A 390 -10.22 7.67 -2.64
N LEU A 391 -10.18 6.40 -3.00
CA LEU A 391 -10.51 5.87 -4.32
C LEU A 391 -12.02 5.60 -4.42
N THR A 392 -12.47 5.27 -5.63
CA THR A 392 -13.88 5.00 -5.94
C THR A 392 -14.09 3.52 -6.33
N PRO A 393 -15.35 3.05 -6.46
CA PRO A 393 -15.64 1.72 -7.02
C PRO A 393 -14.99 1.44 -8.38
N ALA A 394 -14.73 2.46 -9.20
CA ALA A 394 -14.07 2.29 -10.51
C ALA A 394 -12.60 1.86 -10.37
N ASP A 395 -11.99 2.15 -9.22
CA ASP A 395 -10.57 1.92 -8.94
C ASP A 395 -10.31 0.58 -8.23
N ILE A 396 -11.30 -0.33 -8.15
CA ILE A 396 -11.17 -1.59 -7.39
C ILE A 396 -9.95 -2.43 -7.81
N TRP A 397 -9.57 -2.35 -9.09
CA TRP A 397 -8.41 -3.07 -9.64
C TRP A 397 -7.06 -2.42 -9.30
N ALA A 398 -7.07 -1.20 -8.76
CA ALA A 398 -5.86 -0.50 -8.35
C ALA A 398 -5.22 -1.10 -7.10
N VAL A 399 -5.94 -1.93 -6.34
CA VAL A 399 -5.43 -2.54 -5.10
C VAL A 399 -5.27 -4.04 -5.30
N LYS A 400 -4.09 -4.60 -5.04
CA LYS A 400 -3.89 -6.05 -4.98
C LYS A 400 -4.14 -6.58 -3.55
N GLN A 401 -4.67 -7.80 -3.47
CA GLN A 401 -4.75 -8.58 -2.23
C GLN A 401 -4.36 -10.03 -2.54
N GLY A 402 -3.15 -10.44 -2.20
CA GLY A 402 -2.70 -11.84 -2.33
C GLY A 402 -3.34 -12.73 -1.28
N ASN A 403 -3.52 -14.02 -1.58
CA ASN A 403 -4.01 -14.99 -0.58
C ASN A 403 -3.06 -15.06 0.63
N GLY A 404 -3.60 -14.89 1.84
CA GLY A 404 -2.80 -14.77 3.07
C GLY A 404 -1.96 -13.50 3.17
N GLY A 405 -2.16 -12.53 2.26
CA GLY A 405 -1.50 -11.23 2.30
C GLY A 405 -1.97 -10.40 3.49
N VAL A 406 -1.04 -9.69 4.12
CA VAL A 406 -1.28 -8.92 5.35
C VAL A 406 -1.26 -7.42 5.04
N THR A 407 -2.32 -6.73 5.43
CA THR A 407 -2.49 -5.28 5.29
C THR A 407 -2.72 -4.67 6.66
N VAL A 408 -2.15 -3.49 6.93
CA VAL A 408 -2.29 -2.83 8.24
C VAL A 408 -2.85 -1.43 8.05
N VAL A 409 -3.88 -1.13 8.83
CA VAL A 409 -4.51 0.18 8.91
C VAL A 409 -4.42 0.68 10.34
N ASP A 410 -3.86 1.88 10.52
CA ASP A 410 -3.83 2.56 11.81
C ASP A 410 -4.92 3.63 11.84
N ILE A 411 -5.80 3.55 12.84
CA ILE A 411 -6.81 4.58 13.11
C ILE A 411 -6.12 5.71 13.85
N ALA A 412 -6.33 6.95 13.40
CA ALA A 412 -5.72 8.10 14.05
C ALA A 412 -6.32 8.35 15.43
N SER A 413 -5.48 8.70 16.41
CA SER A 413 -5.93 9.13 17.74
C SER A 413 -6.62 10.51 17.70
N ASP A 414 -6.26 11.36 16.74
CA ASP A 414 -6.90 12.64 16.46
C ASP A 414 -8.06 12.41 15.48
N PRO A 415 -9.34 12.60 15.87
CA PRO A 415 -10.49 12.32 15.01
C PRO A 415 -10.59 13.23 13.78
N ARG A 416 -9.77 14.28 13.71
CA ARG A 416 -9.65 15.16 12.53
C ARG A 416 -8.67 14.61 11.49
N GLN A 417 -7.95 13.54 11.80
CA GLN A 417 -7.03 12.87 10.89
C GLN A 417 -7.71 11.61 10.33
N PRO A 418 -7.45 11.28 9.05
CA PRO A 418 -7.98 10.05 8.49
C PRO A 418 -7.25 8.84 9.07
N ALA A 419 -7.86 7.65 8.92
CA ALA A 419 -7.13 6.40 9.05
C ALA A 419 -5.99 6.34 8.03
N VAL A 420 -4.92 5.63 8.37
CA VAL A 420 -3.70 5.51 7.59
C VAL A 420 -3.51 4.07 7.16
N VAL A 421 -3.39 3.83 5.85
CA VAL A 421 -2.90 2.56 5.32
C VAL A 421 -1.40 2.50 5.62
N SER A 422 -1.06 1.81 6.70
CA SER A 422 0.30 1.70 7.22
C SER A 422 1.15 0.76 6.38
N CYS A 423 0.59 -0.32 5.86
CA CYS A 423 1.19 -1.12 4.79
C CYS A 423 0.10 -1.91 4.08
N LEU A 424 0.35 -2.32 2.83
CA LEU A 424 -0.64 -3.00 1.99
C LEU A 424 -0.05 -4.24 1.35
N ASN A 425 -0.77 -5.36 1.42
CA ASN A 425 -0.47 -6.63 0.77
C ASN A 425 0.96 -7.14 0.99
N LEU A 426 1.39 -7.22 2.25
CA LEU A 426 2.65 -7.88 2.60
C LEU A 426 2.49 -9.39 2.35
N THR A 427 3.37 -9.95 1.52
CA THR A 427 3.40 -11.38 1.15
C THR A 427 4.79 -12.00 1.30
N SER A 428 5.76 -11.25 1.84
CA SER A 428 7.15 -11.69 1.96
C SER A 428 7.37 -12.83 2.94
N HIS A 429 6.41 -13.10 3.84
CA HIS A 429 6.41 -14.32 4.66
C HIS A 429 6.24 -15.60 3.84
N PHE A 430 5.98 -15.51 2.54
CA PHE A 430 6.05 -16.63 1.59
C PHE A 430 7.43 -16.78 0.92
N GLY A 431 8.41 -15.94 1.25
CA GLY A 431 9.80 -16.06 0.80
C GLY A 431 10.21 -15.19 -0.39
N SER A 432 9.35 -14.28 -0.86
CA SER A 432 9.66 -13.35 -1.96
C SER A 432 9.12 -11.95 -1.67
N VAL A 433 9.89 -10.92 -2.05
CA VAL A 433 9.44 -9.52 -1.97
C VAL A 433 8.38 -9.19 -3.03
N ILE A 434 8.46 -9.86 -4.19
CA ILE A 434 7.43 -9.79 -5.22
C ILE A 434 6.33 -10.80 -4.89
N ASP A 435 5.09 -10.38 -4.99
CA ASP A 435 3.94 -11.22 -4.70
C ASP A 435 3.77 -12.33 -5.75
N GLN A 436 3.80 -13.59 -5.29
CA GLN A 436 3.67 -14.81 -6.10
C GLN A 436 2.35 -15.55 -5.89
N THR A 437 1.40 -14.95 -5.16
CA THR A 437 0.11 -15.59 -4.91
C THR A 437 -0.73 -15.67 -6.19
N ALA A 438 -1.67 -16.63 -6.22
CA ALA A 438 -2.59 -16.77 -7.35
C ALA A 438 -3.37 -15.47 -7.58
N ALA A 439 -3.42 -15.01 -8.83
CA ALA A 439 -4.19 -13.83 -9.20
C ALA A 439 -5.70 -14.00 -8.91
N GLY A 440 -6.19 -15.25 -8.87
CA GLY A 440 -7.61 -15.55 -8.84
C GLY A 440 -8.21 -15.44 -10.25
N ALA A 441 -9.53 -15.23 -10.32
CA ALA A 441 -10.26 -15.21 -11.59
C ALA A 441 -10.15 -13.87 -12.36
N LEU A 442 -9.39 -12.89 -11.86
CA LEU A 442 -9.29 -11.54 -12.41
C LEU A 442 -7.85 -10.99 -12.40
#